data_AF-A0A938V6G5-F1
#
_entry.id   AF-A0A938V6G5-F1
#
_cell.length_a   1.000
_cell.length_b   1.000
_cell.length_c   1.000
_cell.angle_alpha   90.00
_cell.angle_beta   90.00
_cell.angle_gamma   90.00
#
_symmetry.space_group_name_H-M   'P 1'
#
loop_
_entity.id
_entity.type
_entity.pdbx_description
1 polymer ?
#
loop_
_entity_poly.entity_id
_entity_poly.type
_entity_poly.pdbx_seq_one_letter_code
_entity_poly.pdbx_strand_id
1 'polypeptide(L)'
;VGPGVDGVDWDGNGGIGDDEVLRLLDAGFLSAPVPQGLTGDGVFEPGVDWLYLDRNGNGRRDYGADLGWWDKEPGFGEPLFLVDDVDRNGKADPIEKLVTLGKTKIAGALAGGTEYRGGIDLSTLPPTKFNTLYLGDNGAMHGTAVAAILLGGAPGLTRYTGMAPGARLLSIDCSLDTSMGYDFGASFLDKVAWARDKGADILVFEIASWGQTFMDGTSNLEIAIDELLAEDGIVTVAPAGNLAGMGVHMQRTLPPGESLVSVDVPGGKYNPNQFESGWFVFSLYWPGDAADFEVALRVPGEAQPVAVPLETTTPFYAAPKIKVESHASVSENGIAWRYLMIWDVKDWQLDSGLWEWTVVNTTGAPLDVHGYLMEGATTWQRTLTFLEGETDSSTLCHPGTATGAVTVGAYAGREGAVGSLRHFSSRGPRIDGFLGLDLAAPDDPITALSRYQSGGLVVEGGYWGFGGTSGATPHVAGSLALLRHHKAGASGQELFDSLLAGA
;
A
#
# COMPACT_ATOMS: atom_id res chain seq x y z
N VAL A 1 -12.14 -29.26 24.28
CA VAL A 1 -13.24 -28.62 23.54
C VAL A 1 -13.19 -29.09 22.09
N GLY A 2 -14.18 -29.88 21.67
CA GLY A 2 -14.39 -30.30 20.28
C GLY A 2 -15.41 -29.39 19.59
N PRO A 3 -15.05 -28.69 18.50
CA PRO A 3 -15.98 -27.86 17.75
C PRO A 3 -17.19 -28.66 17.24
N GLY A 4 -18.39 -28.10 17.40
CA GLY A 4 -19.67 -28.71 17.02
C GLY A 4 -20.20 -29.76 18.01
N VAL A 5 -19.51 -29.97 19.13
CA VAL A 5 -19.89 -30.92 20.20
C VAL A 5 -19.94 -30.22 21.55
N ASP A 6 -18.91 -29.42 21.87
CA ASP A 6 -18.81 -28.69 23.13
C ASP A 6 -19.32 -27.24 22.97
N GLY A 7 -19.74 -26.61 24.07
CA GLY A 7 -20.28 -25.26 24.09
C GLY A 7 -19.88 -24.45 25.32
N VAL A 8 -20.32 -23.20 25.37
CA VAL A 8 -20.13 -22.28 26.51
C VAL A 8 -21.49 -21.89 27.05
N ASP A 9 -21.71 -22.10 28.35
CA ASP A 9 -22.88 -21.60 29.09
C ASP A 9 -22.81 -20.07 29.12
N TRP A 10 -23.30 -19.45 28.05
CA TRP A 10 -23.19 -18.03 27.75
C TRP A 10 -24.28 -17.23 28.47
N ASP A 11 -25.46 -17.83 28.64
CA ASP A 11 -26.57 -17.24 29.37
C ASP A 11 -26.51 -17.51 30.90
N GLY A 12 -25.65 -18.42 31.34
CA GLY A 12 -25.42 -18.74 32.75
C GLY A 12 -26.51 -19.61 33.37
N ASN A 13 -27.27 -20.35 32.56
CA ASN A 13 -28.37 -21.20 33.02
C ASN A 13 -27.91 -22.56 33.57
N GLY A 14 -26.63 -22.90 33.47
CA GLY A 14 -26.04 -24.14 33.96
C GLY A 14 -26.08 -25.31 32.96
N GLY A 15 -26.43 -25.07 31.70
CA GLY A 15 -26.44 -26.02 30.60
C GLY A 15 -25.83 -25.43 29.33
N ILE A 16 -25.70 -26.25 28.28
CA ILE A 16 -25.31 -25.80 26.94
C ILE A 16 -26.53 -25.94 26.04
N GLY A 17 -27.09 -24.80 25.64
CA GLY A 17 -28.17 -24.70 24.65
C GLY A 17 -27.68 -24.92 23.20
N ASP A 18 -28.63 -25.05 22.28
CA ASP A 18 -28.32 -25.20 20.84
C ASP A 18 -27.65 -23.93 20.26
N ASP A 19 -27.91 -22.75 20.83
CA ASP A 19 -27.29 -21.47 20.46
C ASP A 19 -25.97 -21.18 21.20
N GLU A 20 -25.50 -22.15 21.99
CA GLU A 20 -24.32 -22.07 22.84
C GLU A 20 -23.21 -23.04 22.40
N VAL A 21 -23.40 -23.72 21.25
CA VAL A 21 -22.43 -24.64 20.66
C VAL A 21 -21.29 -23.86 20.00
N LEU A 22 -20.06 -24.24 20.36
CA LEU A 22 -18.86 -23.66 19.75
C LEU A 22 -18.61 -24.30 18.37
N ARG A 23 -18.27 -23.48 17.39
CA ARG A 23 -17.84 -23.90 16.06
C ARG A 23 -16.42 -23.42 15.79
N LEU A 24 -15.76 -24.09 14.84
CA LEU A 24 -14.39 -23.80 14.42
C LEU A 24 -14.42 -22.85 13.23
N LEU A 25 -13.64 -21.78 13.33
CA LEU A 25 -13.17 -21.00 12.21
C LEU A 25 -11.69 -21.34 12.02
N ASP A 26 -11.45 -22.26 11.10
CA ASP A 26 -10.16 -22.89 10.83
C ASP A 26 -9.33 -22.01 9.88
N ALA A 27 -8.20 -21.52 10.37
CA ALA A 27 -7.40 -20.54 9.67
C ALA A 27 -6.55 -21.21 8.57
N GLY A 28 -6.92 -20.95 7.32
CA GLY A 28 -6.11 -21.33 6.16
C GLY A 28 -5.00 -20.34 5.80
N PHE A 29 -4.11 -20.74 4.89
CA PHE A 29 -3.07 -19.88 4.32
C PHE A 29 -3.19 -19.75 2.78
N LEU A 30 -3.17 -18.51 2.25
CA LEU A 30 -3.42 -18.23 0.81
C LEU A 30 -2.20 -18.40 -0.10
N SER A 31 -1.11 -19.02 0.35
CA SER A 31 0.08 -19.21 -0.51
C SER A 31 0.89 -20.44 -0.08
N ALA A 32 1.83 -20.89 -0.91
CA ALA A 32 2.77 -21.95 -0.54
C ALA A 32 4.19 -21.37 -0.42
N PRO A 33 5.04 -21.89 0.48
CA PRO A 33 4.78 -22.99 1.41
C PRO A 33 3.90 -22.57 2.60
N VAL A 34 2.97 -23.44 2.97
CA VAL A 34 2.05 -23.22 4.09
C VAL A 34 2.82 -23.36 5.42
N PRO A 35 2.85 -22.32 6.28
CA PRO A 35 3.43 -22.42 7.61
C PRO A 35 2.73 -23.50 8.44
N GLN A 36 3.47 -24.13 9.36
CA GLN A 36 2.91 -25.12 10.26
C GLN A 36 1.69 -24.54 11.02
N GLY A 37 0.58 -25.29 10.98
CA GLY A 37 -0.65 -24.97 11.68
C GLY A 37 -1.63 -24.06 10.96
N LEU A 38 -1.33 -23.62 9.73
CA LEU A 38 -2.25 -22.85 8.90
C LEU A 38 -2.81 -23.70 7.75
N THR A 39 -3.21 -24.92 8.08
CA THR A 39 -3.48 -26.00 7.11
C THR A 39 -4.93 -26.08 6.67
N GLY A 40 -5.88 -25.51 7.43
CA GLY A 40 -7.31 -25.65 7.10
C GLY A 40 -7.78 -27.11 7.18
N ASP A 41 -7.25 -27.89 8.12
CA ASP A 41 -7.42 -29.36 8.18
C ASP A 41 -8.56 -29.84 9.08
N GLY A 42 -9.31 -28.91 9.67
CA GLY A 42 -10.43 -29.14 10.58
C GLY A 42 -10.00 -29.41 12.02
N VAL A 43 -8.71 -29.31 12.35
CA VAL A 43 -8.18 -29.49 13.70
C VAL A 43 -7.90 -28.13 14.32
N PHE A 44 -8.57 -27.83 15.43
CA PHE A 44 -8.35 -26.59 16.16
C PHE A 44 -6.90 -26.47 16.67
N GLU A 45 -6.24 -25.38 16.32
CA GLU A 45 -4.90 -25.01 16.75
C GLU A 45 -4.90 -23.67 17.50
N PRO A 46 -4.57 -23.66 18.82
CA PRO A 46 -4.47 -22.43 19.59
C PRO A 46 -3.51 -21.41 18.96
N GLY A 47 -3.97 -20.17 18.94
CA GLY A 47 -3.20 -19.01 18.50
C GLY A 47 -3.21 -18.73 17.00
N VAL A 48 -3.85 -19.57 16.19
CA VAL A 48 -4.12 -19.29 14.78
C VAL A 48 -5.59 -19.41 14.45
N ASP A 49 -6.28 -20.40 15.02
CA ASP A 49 -7.70 -20.64 14.83
C ASP A 49 -8.57 -19.89 15.83
N TRP A 50 -9.85 -19.80 15.48
CA TRP A 50 -10.85 -19.15 16.32
C TRP A 50 -12.02 -20.09 16.57
N LEU A 51 -12.67 -19.91 17.73
CA LEU A 51 -13.96 -20.53 18.02
C LEU A 51 -15.04 -19.46 17.97
N TYR A 52 -16.25 -19.79 17.53
CA TYR A 52 -17.38 -18.86 17.62
C TYR A 52 -18.65 -19.56 18.10
N LEU A 53 -19.57 -18.80 18.69
CA LEU A 53 -20.91 -19.28 19.04
C LEU A 53 -21.83 -19.14 17.84
N ASP A 54 -22.32 -20.27 17.32
CA ASP A 54 -23.25 -20.35 16.19
C ASP A 54 -24.69 -20.24 16.71
N ARG A 55 -25.14 -19.02 16.98
CA ARG A 55 -26.37 -18.75 17.75
C ARG A 55 -27.64 -19.12 17.00
N ASN A 56 -27.57 -19.22 15.68
CA ASN A 56 -28.69 -19.61 14.85
C ASN A 56 -28.52 -21.00 14.19
N GLY A 57 -27.44 -21.71 14.51
CA GLY A 57 -27.18 -23.08 14.05
C GLY A 57 -26.95 -23.21 12.55
N ASN A 58 -26.56 -22.14 11.86
CA ASN A 58 -26.38 -22.14 10.40
C ASN A 58 -24.98 -22.62 9.95
N GLY A 59 -24.08 -22.91 10.90
CA GLY A 59 -22.74 -23.43 10.63
C GLY A 59 -21.76 -22.40 10.09
N ARG A 60 -22.02 -21.09 10.22
CA ARG A 60 -21.10 -19.99 9.89
C ARG A 60 -21.19 -18.89 10.93
N ARG A 61 -20.16 -18.06 11.05
CA ARG A 61 -20.22 -16.89 11.93
C ARG A 61 -20.99 -15.76 11.24
N ASP A 62 -22.07 -15.30 11.84
CA ASP A 62 -22.81 -14.13 11.35
C ASP A 62 -22.29 -12.82 11.95
N TYR A 63 -22.11 -11.81 11.11
CA TYR A 63 -21.61 -10.47 11.48
C TYR A 63 -22.08 -9.39 10.50
N GLY A 64 -22.06 -8.14 10.96
CA GLY A 64 -22.39 -6.94 10.17
C GLY A 64 -23.81 -6.42 10.37
N ALA A 65 -23.99 -5.14 10.03
CA ALA A 65 -25.25 -4.40 10.24
C ALA A 65 -26.44 -5.00 9.48
N ASP A 66 -26.21 -5.56 8.29
CA ASP A 66 -27.24 -6.22 7.47
C ASP A 66 -27.89 -7.43 8.16
N LEU A 67 -27.16 -8.06 9.09
CA LEU A 67 -27.62 -9.17 9.91
C LEU A 67 -28.05 -8.74 11.32
N GLY A 68 -28.14 -7.43 11.58
CA GLY A 68 -28.60 -6.86 12.84
C GLY A 68 -27.51 -6.68 13.91
N TRP A 69 -26.24 -6.82 13.54
CA TRP A 69 -25.10 -6.63 14.44
C TRP A 69 -24.46 -5.26 14.25
N TRP A 70 -24.29 -4.50 15.33
CA TRP A 70 -23.86 -3.10 15.31
C TRP A 70 -22.58 -2.92 16.14
N ASP A 71 -22.09 -1.68 16.22
CA ASP A 71 -20.86 -1.31 16.93
C ASP A 71 -20.81 -1.63 18.43
N LYS A 72 -21.98 -1.83 19.05
CA LYS A 72 -22.11 -2.16 20.47
C LYS A 72 -21.81 -3.63 20.75
N GLU A 73 -21.94 -4.50 19.75
CA GLU A 73 -21.61 -5.93 19.87
C GLU A 73 -20.11 -6.17 19.57
N PRO A 74 -19.37 -6.86 20.47
CA PRO A 74 -17.98 -7.23 20.21
C PRO A 74 -17.82 -7.99 18.89
N GLY A 75 -16.79 -7.67 18.11
CA GLY A 75 -16.55 -8.28 16.80
C GLY A 75 -17.66 -8.07 15.75
N PHE A 76 -18.60 -7.14 15.96
CA PHE A 76 -19.73 -6.85 15.06
C PHE A 76 -20.57 -8.07 14.69
N GLY A 77 -20.68 -9.05 15.59
CA GLY A 77 -21.30 -10.31 15.21
C GLY A 77 -21.43 -11.27 16.37
N GLU A 78 -21.65 -12.52 16.01
CA GLU A 78 -21.62 -13.62 16.97
C GLU A 78 -20.28 -13.64 17.74
N PRO A 79 -20.31 -14.00 19.04
CA PRO A 79 -19.10 -14.05 19.86
C PRO A 79 -18.03 -14.95 19.24
N LEU A 80 -16.83 -14.38 19.11
CA LEU A 80 -15.61 -15.06 18.65
C LEU A 80 -14.67 -15.20 19.85
N PHE A 81 -13.93 -16.29 19.94
CA PHE A 81 -13.07 -16.64 21.06
C PHE A 81 -11.69 -17.10 20.60
N LEU A 82 -10.70 -16.71 21.39
CA LEU A 82 -9.36 -17.28 21.42
C LEU A 82 -9.24 -18.20 22.64
N VAL A 83 -8.26 -19.10 22.60
CA VAL A 83 -7.94 -19.99 23.73
C VAL A 83 -6.63 -19.54 24.36
N ASP A 84 -6.65 -19.35 25.68
CA ASP A 84 -5.45 -19.18 26.50
C ASP A 84 -4.86 -20.56 26.81
N ASP A 85 -4.06 -21.09 25.87
CA ASP A 85 -3.37 -22.38 25.97
C ASP A 85 -2.18 -22.27 26.96
N VAL A 86 -2.52 -22.34 28.26
CA VAL A 86 -1.58 -22.07 29.36
C VAL A 86 -0.55 -23.18 29.48
N ASP A 87 -0.93 -24.44 29.19
CA ASP A 87 -0.05 -25.59 29.31
C ASP A 87 0.74 -25.90 28.02
N ARG A 88 0.40 -25.22 26.91
CA ARG A 88 1.04 -25.28 25.60
C ARG A 88 0.97 -26.65 24.96
N ASN A 89 -0.11 -27.38 25.23
CA ASN A 89 -0.32 -28.71 24.66
C ASN A 89 -0.96 -28.67 23.26
N GLY A 90 -1.32 -27.47 22.77
CA GLY A 90 -1.88 -27.25 21.45
C GLY A 90 -3.35 -27.66 21.34
N LYS A 91 -4.09 -27.65 22.45
CA LYS A 91 -5.52 -27.98 22.50
C LYS A 91 -6.27 -26.92 23.29
N ALA A 92 -7.60 -27.00 23.22
CA ALA A 92 -8.49 -26.25 24.09
C ALA A 92 -8.99 -27.18 25.20
N ASP A 93 -8.45 -27.04 26.41
CA ASP A 93 -8.85 -27.85 27.56
C ASP A 93 -9.94 -27.19 28.42
N PRO A 94 -10.79 -27.96 29.13
CA PRO A 94 -11.86 -27.41 29.96
C PRO A 94 -11.39 -26.49 31.11
N ILE A 95 -10.11 -26.55 31.48
CA ILE A 95 -9.53 -25.68 32.52
C ILE A 95 -8.96 -24.37 31.95
N GLU A 96 -8.84 -24.29 30.63
CA GLU A 96 -8.29 -23.14 29.93
C GLU A 96 -9.38 -22.13 29.61
N LYS A 97 -8.98 -20.88 29.47
CA LYS A 97 -9.93 -19.79 29.28
C LYS A 97 -10.21 -19.60 27.80
N LEU A 98 -11.49 -19.51 27.48
CA LEU A 98 -11.95 -18.88 26.26
C LEU A 98 -11.99 -17.37 26.47
N VAL A 99 -11.21 -16.65 25.68
CA VAL A 99 -11.12 -15.19 25.71
C VAL A 99 -11.93 -14.64 24.55
N THR A 100 -13.00 -13.92 24.84
CA THR A 100 -13.83 -13.28 23.82
C THR A 100 -13.05 -12.19 23.07
N LEU A 101 -13.29 -12.10 21.77
CA LEU A 101 -12.81 -10.97 20.97
C LEU A 101 -13.44 -9.68 21.51
N GLY A 102 -12.59 -8.68 21.74
CA GLY A 102 -13.00 -7.40 22.30
C GLY A 102 -13.72 -6.49 21.31
N LYS A 103 -13.84 -5.22 21.70
CA LYS A 103 -14.30 -4.15 20.81
C LYS A 103 -13.30 -3.92 19.67
N THR A 104 -13.81 -3.37 18.57
CA THR A 104 -12.98 -2.97 17.43
C THR A 104 -11.81 -2.06 17.84
N LYS A 105 -10.64 -2.28 17.22
CA LYS A 105 -9.48 -1.40 17.34
C LYS A 105 -9.61 -0.15 16.46
N ILE A 106 -10.54 -0.14 15.51
CA ILE A 106 -10.80 0.98 14.63
C ILE A 106 -11.60 2.04 15.40
N ALA A 107 -11.01 3.22 15.59
CA ALA A 107 -11.61 4.35 16.25
C ALA A 107 -12.54 5.16 15.33
N GLY A 108 -12.23 5.20 14.05
CA GLY A 108 -13.04 5.83 13.02
C GLY A 108 -12.51 5.48 11.63
N ALA A 109 -13.32 5.72 10.62
CA ALA A 109 -12.95 5.52 9.23
C ALA A 109 -13.44 6.69 8.36
N LEU A 110 -12.70 7.02 7.32
CA LEU A 110 -13.10 7.94 6.26
C LEU A 110 -13.18 7.15 4.94
N ALA A 111 -14.35 7.16 4.29
CA ALA A 111 -14.57 6.43 3.06
C ALA A 111 -15.52 7.18 2.13
N GLY A 112 -15.10 7.44 0.89
CA GLY A 112 -15.91 8.21 -0.08
C GLY A 112 -16.34 9.58 0.44
N GLY A 113 -15.47 10.26 1.20
CA GLY A 113 -15.76 11.55 1.86
C GLY A 113 -16.72 11.48 3.05
N THR A 114 -17.14 10.29 3.46
CA THR A 114 -18.03 10.08 4.62
C THR A 114 -17.25 9.55 5.81
N GLU A 115 -17.45 10.17 6.98
CA GLU A 115 -16.89 9.71 8.24
C GLU A 115 -17.78 8.65 8.91
N TYR A 116 -17.15 7.59 9.38
CA TYR A 116 -17.72 6.53 10.20
C TYR A 116 -16.98 6.47 11.54
N ARG A 117 -17.69 6.25 12.63
CA ARG A 117 -17.23 6.41 14.00
C ARG A 117 -17.35 5.11 14.76
N GLY A 118 -16.24 4.66 15.33
CA GLY A 118 -16.20 3.44 16.14
C GLY A 118 -17.09 3.57 17.38
N GLY A 119 -17.96 2.59 17.58
CA GLY A 119 -18.94 2.61 18.67
C GLY A 119 -20.30 3.23 18.28
N ILE A 120 -20.43 3.75 17.04
CA ILE A 120 -21.63 4.46 16.60
C ILE A 120 -22.18 3.89 15.29
N ASP A 121 -21.39 3.95 14.21
CA ASP A 121 -21.86 3.64 12.86
C ASP A 121 -20.78 2.95 12.00
N LEU A 122 -19.68 2.49 12.59
CA LEU A 122 -18.62 1.81 11.86
C LEU A 122 -19.09 0.49 11.22
N SER A 123 -20.08 -0.18 11.82
CA SER A 123 -20.70 -1.39 11.26
C SER A 123 -21.46 -1.14 9.95
N THR A 124 -21.69 0.13 9.60
CA THR A 124 -22.36 0.57 8.36
C THR A 124 -21.38 1.01 7.27
N LEU A 125 -20.08 0.95 7.55
CA LEU A 125 -19.03 1.23 6.56
C LEU A 125 -19.25 0.31 5.34
N PRO A 126 -19.40 0.88 4.13
CA PRO A 126 -19.59 0.07 2.94
C PRO A 126 -18.37 -0.82 2.69
N PRO A 127 -18.55 -1.99 2.05
CA PRO A 127 -17.43 -2.81 1.66
C PRO A 127 -16.52 -2.03 0.69
N THR A 128 -15.21 -2.14 0.91
CA THR A 128 -14.17 -1.59 0.06
C THR A 128 -14.36 -2.09 -1.38
N LYS A 129 -14.34 -1.19 -2.35
CA LYS A 129 -14.50 -1.49 -3.78
C LYS A 129 -13.17 -1.30 -4.50
N PHE A 130 -12.12 -1.99 -4.06
CA PHE A 130 -10.88 -1.97 -4.83
C PHE A 130 -11.00 -2.98 -5.98
N ASN A 131 -11.04 -2.46 -7.20
CA ASN A 131 -10.99 -3.27 -8.42
C ASN A 131 -9.52 -3.40 -8.86
N THR A 132 -8.73 -4.22 -8.18
CA THR A 132 -7.46 -4.67 -8.75
C THR A 132 -7.69 -5.95 -9.54
N LEU A 133 -7.30 -5.87 -10.82
CA LEU A 133 -7.24 -6.91 -11.87
C LEU A 133 -6.42 -8.16 -11.52
N TYR A 134 -6.17 -8.43 -10.24
CA TYR A 134 -5.29 -9.47 -9.77
C TYR A 134 -6.09 -10.24 -8.72
N LEU A 135 -6.45 -11.48 -9.07
CA LEU A 135 -6.98 -12.52 -8.19
C LEU A 135 -8.45 -12.45 -7.72
N GLY A 136 -9.33 -11.64 -8.31
CA GLY A 136 -10.73 -11.62 -7.83
C GLY A 136 -10.82 -11.26 -6.34
N ASP A 137 -9.85 -10.47 -5.89
CA ASP A 137 -9.56 -10.19 -4.49
C ASP A 137 -10.56 -9.22 -3.86
N ASN A 138 -10.75 -9.42 -2.56
CA ASN A 138 -11.43 -8.50 -1.68
C ASN A 138 -10.61 -7.19 -1.60
N GLY A 139 -11.19 -6.06 -1.99
CA GLY A 139 -10.48 -4.79 -2.10
C GLY A 139 -9.81 -4.29 -0.81
N ALA A 140 -10.18 -4.85 0.35
CA ALA A 140 -9.59 -4.53 1.64
C ALA A 140 -8.31 -5.32 1.98
N MET A 141 -7.86 -6.26 1.13
CA MET A 141 -6.76 -7.18 1.47
C MET A 141 -5.45 -6.48 1.83
N HIS A 142 -5.05 -5.48 1.04
CA HIS A 142 -3.82 -4.71 1.27
C HIS A 142 -3.87 -3.95 2.61
N GLY A 143 -4.90 -3.12 2.82
CA GLY A 143 -5.06 -2.38 4.07
C GLY A 143 -5.22 -3.28 5.30
N THR A 144 -5.89 -4.44 5.17
CA THR A 144 -6.01 -5.43 6.25
C THR A 144 -4.65 -6.02 6.62
N ALA A 145 -3.84 -6.36 5.61
CA ALA A 145 -2.49 -6.90 5.81
C ALA A 145 -1.59 -5.91 6.56
N VAL A 146 -1.59 -4.64 6.14
CA VAL A 146 -0.86 -3.55 6.81
C VAL A 146 -1.33 -3.40 8.26
N ALA A 147 -2.64 -3.28 8.48
CA ALA A 147 -3.21 -3.09 9.81
C ALA A 147 -2.89 -4.26 10.74
N ALA A 148 -2.82 -5.49 10.21
CA ALA A 148 -2.47 -6.66 11.00
C ALA A 148 -0.99 -6.69 11.40
N ILE A 149 -0.06 -6.26 10.54
CA ILE A 149 1.36 -6.12 10.89
C ILE A 149 1.55 -5.03 11.96
N LEU A 150 0.80 -3.93 11.85
CA LEU A 150 0.89 -2.81 12.80
C LEU A 150 0.26 -3.17 14.15
N LEU A 151 -0.99 -3.61 14.19
CA LEU A 151 -1.78 -3.73 15.43
C LEU A 151 -2.63 -5.01 15.52
N GLY A 152 -2.43 -5.97 14.63
CA GLY A 152 -3.19 -7.23 14.59
C GLY A 152 -2.97 -8.12 15.82
N GLY A 153 -3.88 -9.07 16.02
CA GLY A 153 -3.75 -10.10 17.04
C GLY A 153 -3.99 -9.64 18.48
N ALA A 154 -3.81 -10.60 19.39
CA ALA A 154 -3.92 -10.45 20.84
C ALA A 154 -2.65 -11.03 21.50
N PRO A 155 -1.80 -10.19 22.14
CA PRO A 155 -0.55 -10.63 22.75
C PRO A 155 -0.73 -11.82 23.69
N GLY A 156 0.10 -12.84 23.49
CA GLY A 156 0.09 -14.07 24.29
C GLY A 156 -1.02 -15.06 23.92
N LEU A 157 -2.00 -14.65 23.11
CA LEU A 157 -3.11 -15.51 22.67
C LEU A 157 -3.03 -15.85 21.19
N THR A 158 -2.48 -14.98 20.35
CA THR A 158 -2.30 -15.22 18.90
C THR A 158 -0.82 -15.34 18.53
N ARG A 159 -0.50 -16.28 17.64
CA ARG A 159 0.86 -16.51 17.12
C ARG A 159 1.37 -15.34 16.29
N TYR A 160 0.53 -14.81 15.40
CA TYR A 160 0.84 -13.67 14.55
C TYR A 160 0.25 -12.41 15.17
N THR A 161 1.08 -11.67 15.89
CA THR A 161 0.70 -10.44 16.58
C THR A 161 1.44 -9.27 15.95
N GLY A 162 0.72 -8.17 15.70
CA GLY A 162 1.31 -6.95 15.17
C GLY A 162 2.27 -6.30 16.17
N MET A 163 3.03 -5.33 15.70
CA MET A 163 4.07 -4.64 16.48
C MET A 163 3.50 -3.86 17.68
N ALA A 164 2.38 -3.17 17.49
CA ALA A 164 1.69 -2.35 18.48
C ALA A 164 0.21 -2.75 18.63
N PRO A 165 -0.08 -3.95 19.17
CA PRO A 165 -1.42 -4.51 19.23
C PRO A 165 -2.37 -3.77 20.18
N GLY A 166 -1.84 -2.86 21.02
CA GLY A 166 -2.62 -1.95 21.86
C GLY A 166 -2.98 -0.61 21.18
N ALA A 167 -2.48 -0.34 19.97
CA ALA A 167 -2.80 0.87 19.23
C ALA A 167 -4.25 0.87 18.73
N ARG A 168 -4.76 2.06 18.39
CA ARG A 168 -6.06 2.25 17.73
C ARG A 168 -5.86 2.77 16.31
N LEU A 169 -6.79 2.44 15.42
CA LEU A 169 -6.70 2.77 14.00
C LEU A 169 -7.71 3.86 13.61
N LEU A 170 -7.24 4.88 12.89
CA LEU A 170 -8.07 5.69 12.02
C LEU A 170 -7.85 5.15 10.60
N SER A 171 -8.89 4.62 9.96
CA SER A 171 -8.79 4.00 8.65
C SER A 171 -9.24 4.96 7.54
N ILE A 172 -8.53 5.01 6.42
CA ILE A 172 -8.92 5.83 5.27
C ILE A 172 -9.01 4.93 4.05
N ASP A 173 -10.24 4.71 3.56
CA ASP A 173 -10.50 3.92 2.36
C ASP A 173 -10.47 4.83 1.13
N CYS A 174 -9.37 4.77 0.40
CA CYS A 174 -9.16 5.52 -0.85
C CYS A 174 -9.79 4.83 -2.07
N SER A 175 -10.28 3.58 -1.95
CA SER A 175 -10.89 2.83 -3.07
C SER A 175 -12.22 3.42 -3.52
N LEU A 176 -12.91 4.08 -2.60
CA LEU A 176 -14.21 4.70 -2.82
C LEU A 176 -14.08 6.16 -3.23
N ASP A 177 -12.85 6.64 -3.41
CA ASP A 177 -12.57 7.99 -3.82
C ASP A 177 -12.61 8.12 -5.36
N THR A 178 -13.63 8.83 -5.85
CA THR A 178 -13.76 9.15 -7.27
C THR A 178 -12.94 10.38 -7.68
N SER A 179 -12.24 11.01 -6.75
CA SER A 179 -11.45 12.24 -6.94
C SER A 179 -9.95 12.01 -7.07
N MET A 180 -9.47 10.76 -7.09
CA MET A 180 -8.08 10.43 -7.44
C MET A 180 -7.81 10.84 -8.90
N GLY A 181 -7.44 12.10 -9.08
CA GLY A 181 -7.20 12.73 -10.37
C GLY A 181 -5.73 12.66 -10.79
N TYR A 182 -5.37 13.48 -11.78
CA TYR A 182 -4.01 13.59 -12.31
C TYR A 182 -2.97 14.00 -11.25
N ASP A 183 -3.36 14.83 -10.28
CA ASP A 183 -2.54 15.20 -9.13
C ASP A 183 -2.78 14.20 -8.00
N PHE A 184 -1.94 13.18 -7.96
CA PHE A 184 -1.99 12.13 -6.95
C PHE A 184 -1.88 12.71 -5.53
N GLY A 185 -0.97 13.67 -5.30
CA GLY A 185 -0.73 14.24 -3.97
C GLY A 185 -1.91 15.07 -3.45
N ALA A 186 -2.50 15.92 -4.31
CA ALA A 186 -3.64 16.73 -3.93
C ALA A 186 -4.85 15.89 -3.47
N SER A 187 -5.00 14.67 -4.00
CA SER A 187 -6.07 13.76 -3.59
C SER A 187 -5.97 13.28 -2.15
N PHE A 188 -4.87 13.53 -1.43
CA PHE A 188 -4.71 13.11 -0.03
C PHE A 188 -4.82 14.25 1.00
N LEU A 189 -4.86 15.51 0.58
CA LEU A 189 -4.81 16.65 1.50
C LEU A 189 -6.00 16.69 2.48
N ASP A 190 -7.20 16.36 2.01
CA ASP A 190 -8.41 16.27 2.84
C ASP A 190 -8.32 15.13 3.87
N LYS A 191 -7.72 14.01 3.48
CA LYS A 191 -7.51 12.80 4.30
C LYS A 191 -6.47 13.06 5.38
N VAL A 192 -5.38 13.73 5.03
CA VAL A 192 -4.33 14.18 5.96
C VAL A 192 -4.94 15.13 7.00
N ALA A 193 -5.70 16.13 6.54
CA ALA A 193 -6.40 17.06 7.43
C ALA A 193 -7.38 16.33 8.37
N TRP A 194 -8.16 15.38 7.85
CA TRP A 194 -9.07 14.57 8.66
C TRP A 194 -8.31 13.76 9.72
N ALA A 195 -7.22 13.09 9.36
CA ALA A 195 -6.42 12.31 10.31
C ALA A 195 -5.85 13.20 11.43
N ARG A 196 -5.34 14.39 11.08
CA ARG A 196 -4.87 15.40 12.04
C ARG A 196 -6.00 15.83 12.98
N ASP A 197 -7.16 16.19 12.44
CA ASP A 197 -8.29 16.68 13.23
C ASP A 197 -8.89 15.60 14.15
N LYS A 198 -8.69 14.31 13.83
CA LYS A 198 -9.03 13.17 14.69
C LYS A 198 -7.97 12.84 15.74
N GLY A 199 -6.85 13.56 15.75
CA GLY A 199 -5.77 13.38 16.72
C GLY A 199 -4.94 12.14 16.46
N ALA A 200 -4.62 11.85 15.19
CA ALA A 200 -3.61 10.84 14.86
C ALA A 200 -2.26 11.22 15.49
N ASP A 201 -1.55 10.24 16.07
CA ASP A 201 -0.15 10.42 16.49
C ASP A 201 0.84 10.09 15.36
N ILE A 202 0.45 9.16 14.49
CA ILE A 202 1.25 8.60 13.41
C ILE A 202 0.35 8.49 12.19
N LEU A 203 0.84 8.96 11.04
CA LEU A 203 0.19 8.79 9.74
C LEU A 203 0.95 7.74 8.94
N VAL A 204 0.25 6.75 8.39
CA VAL A 204 0.88 5.68 7.59
C VAL A 204 0.35 5.75 6.17
N PHE A 205 1.23 6.07 5.23
CA PHE A 205 0.92 5.94 3.80
C PHE A 205 1.27 4.55 3.33
N GLU A 206 0.34 3.93 2.63
CA GLU A 206 0.50 2.57 2.07
C GLU A 206 0.28 2.55 0.57
N ILE A 207 0.57 3.70 -0.03
CA ILE A 207 0.48 3.94 -1.46
C ILE A 207 1.65 4.85 -1.85
N ALA A 208 2.26 4.54 -2.97
CA ALA A 208 3.43 5.22 -3.50
C ALA A 208 3.18 5.49 -4.98
N SER A 209 3.40 6.75 -5.40
CA SER A 209 3.37 7.15 -6.80
C SER A 209 4.77 7.57 -7.24
N TRP A 210 5.03 7.45 -8.54
CA TRP A 210 6.25 7.94 -9.17
C TRP A 210 5.89 8.59 -10.48
N GLY A 211 6.28 9.86 -10.63
CA GLY A 211 5.81 10.70 -11.72
C GLY A 211 4.54 11.47 -11.38
N GLN A 212 4.17 12.41 -12.25
CA GLN A 212 3.05 13.34 -12.08
C GLN A 212 3.08 14.19 -10.79
N THR A 213 4.25 14.30 -10.16
CA THR A 213 4.54 15.15 -9.01
C THR A 213 6.02 15.55 -9.08
N PHE A 214 6.46 16.54 -8.31
CA PHE A 214 7.82 17.09 -8.42
C PHE A 214 8.93 16.11 -8.03
N MET A 215 8.64 15.13 -7.18
CA MET A 215 9.60 14.11 -6.67
C MET A 215 10.79 14.69 -5.90
N ASP A 216 10.77 15.97 -5.53
CA ASP A 216 11.86 16.70 -4.86
C ASP A 216 11.48 17.20 -3.45
N GLY A 217 10.38 16.69 -2.88
CA GLY A 217 9.93 17.07 -1.54
C GLY A 217 9.04 18.31 -1.51
N THR A 218 8.71 18.93 -2.64
CA THR A 218 8.00 20.23 -2.67
C THR A 218 6.55 20.15 -3.15
N SER A 219 5.99 18.97 -3.38
CA SER A 219 4.56 18.89 -3.66
C SER A 219 3.73 19.31 -2.44
N ASN A 220 2.49 19.75 -2.67
CA ASN A 220 1.59 20.17 -1.59
C ASN A 220 1.41 19.11 -0.49
N LEU A 221 1.40 17.83 -0.87
CA LEU A 221 1.29 16.74 0.11
C LEU A 221 2.56 16.58 0.93
N GLU A 222 3.73 16.68 0.31
CA GLU A 222 5.02 16.58 0.99
C GLU A 222 5.23 17.76 1.94
N ILE A 223 4.88 18.98 1.52
CA ILE A 223 4.88 20.16 2.40
C ILE A 223 3.93 19.94 3.59
N ALA A 224 2.72 19.44 3.35
CA ALA A 224 1.79 19.14 4.44
C ALA A 224 2.34 18.08 5.41
N ILE A 225 3.07 17.07 4.92
CA ILE A 225 3.74 16.07 5.75
C ILE A 225 4.86 16.69 6.60
N ASP A 226 5.65 17.58 6.01
CA ASP A 226 6.72 18.29 6.72
C ASP A 226 6.13 19.19 7.83
N GLU A 227 5.02 19.89 7.54
CA GLU A 227 4.27 20.70 8.51
C GLU A 227 3.65 19.84 9.63
N LEU A 228 3.10 18.67 9.31
CA LEU A 228 2.56 17.74 10.32
C LEU A 228 3.60 17.34 11.36
N LEU A 229 4.83 17.07 10.93
CA LEU A 229 5.92 16.74 11.84
C LEU A 229 6.31 17.94 12.70
N ALA A 230 6.48 19.11 12.06
CA ALA A 230 7.02 20.31 12.69
C ALA A 230 6.03 21.00 13.64
N GLU A 231 4.76 21.08 13.26
CA GLU A 231 3.73 21.87 13.95
C GLU A 231 2.80 21.02 14.82
N ASP A 232 2.37 19.86 14.31
CA ASP A 232 1.40 18.99 15.00
C ASP A 232 2.07 17.84 15.77
N GLY A 233 3.34 17.55 15.49
CA GLY A 233 4.07 16.44 16.08
C GLY A 233 3.57 15.07 15.60
N ILE A 234 2.91 15.02 14.45
CA ILE A 234 2.41 13.79 13.82
C ILE A 234 3.52 13.24 12.92
N VAL A 235 4.01 12.04 13.23
CA VAL A 235 5.06 11.39 12.43
C VAL A 235 4.43 10.65 11.26
N THR A 236 4.85 10.97 10.03
CA THR A 236 4.41 10.24 8.84
C THR A 236 5.39 9.11 8.53
N VAL A 237 4.89 7.93 8.20
CA VAL A 237 5.67 6.78 7.72
C VAL A 237 5.21 6.44 6.31
N ALA A 238 6.14 6.34 5.37
CA ALA A 238 5.84 6.08 3.97
C ALA A 238 6.77 5.00 3.37
N PRO A 239 6.27 4.15 2.47
CA PRO A 239 7.10 3.20 1.74
C PRO A 239 8.06 3.93 0.81
N ALA A 240 9.30 3.46 0.71
CA ALA A 240 10.26 3.96 -0.27
C ALA A 240 9.79 3.69 -1.72
N GLY A 241 8.98 2.65 -1.93
CA GLY A 241 8.55 2.18 -3.25
C GLY A 241 9.20 0.86 -3.67
N ASN A 242 8.61 0.23 -4.68
CA ASN A 242 9.06 -1.06 -5.23
C ASN A 242 9.64 -0.91 -6.65
N LEU A 243 10.36 0.19 -6.93
CA LEU A 243 10.74 0.56 -8.31
C LEU A 243 12.12 0.10 -8.75
N ALA A 244 13.02 -0.22 -7.82
CA ALA A 244 14.35 -0.69 -8.21
C ALA A 244 14.23 -1.98 -9.04
N GLY A 245 15.02 -2.11 -10.11
CA GLY A 245 14.99 -3.25 -11.02
C GLY A 245 13.80 -3.31 -11.98
N MET A 246 12.81 -2.40 -11.89
CA MET A 246 11.68 -2.37 -12.83
C MET A 246 12.06 -1.77 -14.20
N GLY A 247 13.19 -1.08 -14.31
CA GLY A 247 13.61 -0.42 -15.56
C GLY A 247 12.84 0.86 -15.91
N VAL A 248 12.00 1.34 -14.98
CA VAL A 248 11.12 2.50 -15.16
C VAL A 248 11.77 3.82 -14.78
N HIS A 249 13.04 3.83 -14.38
CA HIS A 249 13.78 5.03 -14.04
C HIS A 249 15.07 5.14 -14.85
N MET A 250 15.36 6.33 -15.36
CA MET A 250 16.65 6.66 -15.97
C MET A 250 17.26 7.91 -15.34
N GLN A 251 18.59 8.00 -15.38
CA GLN A 251 19.34 9.21 -15.06
C GLN A 251 20.44 9.42 -16.11
N ARG A 252 20.45 10.57 -16.77
CA ARG A 252 21.38 10.90 -17.85
C ARG A 252 21.74 12.38 -17.86
N THR A 253 23.00 12.68 -18.11
CA THR A 253 23.42 14.03 -18.50
C THR A 253 23.16 14.23 -19.99
N LEU A 254 22.27 15.16 -20.34
CA LEU A 254 21.95 15.51 -21.73
C LEU A 254 22.77 16.75 -22.17
N PRO A 255 23.67 16.64 -23.16
CA PRO A 255 24.44 17.77 -23.66
C PRO A 255 23.55 18.76 -24.44
N PRO A 256 24.02 20.00 -24.70
CA PRO A 256 23.37 20.91 -25.64
C PRO A 256 23.10 20.24 -26.99
N GLY A 257 21.92 20.46 -27.54
CA GLY A 257 21.47 19.84 -28.79
C GLY A 257 20.68 18.55 -28.60
N GLU A 258 20.66 17.72 -29.63
CA GLU A 258 19.78 16.56 -29.72
C GLU A 258 20.31 15.35 -28.94
N SER A 259 19.42 14.73 -28.16
CA SER A 259 19.60 13.41 -27.55
C SER A 259 18.39 12.52 -27.85
N LEU A 260 18.64 11.22 -28.03
CA LEU A 260 17.59 10.21 -28.13
C LEU A 260 17.35 9.57 -26.77
N VAL A 261 16.08 9.42 -26.40
CA VAL A 261 15.62 8.61 -25.25
C VAL A 261 14.66 7.56 -25.80
N SER A 262 14.92 6.30 -25.51
CA SER A 262 14.14 5.19 -26.03
C SER A 262 13.49 4.37 -24.91
N VAL A 263 12.24 3.99 -25.13
CA VAL A 263 11.48 3.11 -24.24
C VAL A 263 11.05 1.87 -25.01
N ASP A 264 11.35 0.71 -24.46
CA ASP A 264 10.80 -0.55 -24.95
C ASP A 264 9.43 -0.80 -24.29
N VAL A 265 8.39 -0.90 -25.12
CA VAL A 265 7.06 -1.33 -24.72
C VAL A 265 6.90 -2.79 -25.13
N PRO A 266 6.78 -3.74 -24.19
CA PRO A 266 6.86 -5.15 -24.49
C PRO A 266 5.76 -5.63 -25.44
N GLY A 267 6.10 -6.56 -26.34
CA GLY A 267 5.16 -7.21 -27.24
C GLY A 267 4.39 -8.36 -26.61
N GLY A 268 3.07 -8.36 -26.80
CA GLY A 268 2.16 -9.45 -26.38
C GLY A 268 1.52 -9.25 -25.01
N LYS A 269 0.46 -10.01 -24.72
CA LYS A 269 -0.15 -10.09 -23.39
C LYS A 269 0.84 -10.79 -22.46
N TYR A 270 1.68 -10.04 -21.77
CA TYR A 270 2.59 -10.61 -20.78
C TYR A 270 1.75 -11.20 -19.65
N ASN A 271 1.85 -12.51 -19.45
CA ASN A 271 0.93 -13.33 -18.65
C ASN A 271 -0.52 -13.30 -19.23
N PRO A 272 -1.24 -14.43 -19.39
CA PRO A 272 -2.65 -14.43 -19.82
C PRO A 272 -3.59 -13.53 -19.00
N ASN A 273 -3.12 -12.92 -17.91
CA ASN A 273 -3.92 -12.08 -17.03
C ASN A 273 -3.55 -10.57 -16.98
N GLN A 274 -2.40 -10.05 -17.45
CA GLN A 274 -1.83 -8.90 -16.71
C GLN A 274 -1.09 -7.75 -17.45
N PHE A 275 -0.86 -7.78 -18.77
CA PHE A 275 -0.40 -6.58 -19.49
C PHE A 275 -1.42 -6.10 -20.53
N GLU A 276 -2.46 -5.41 -20.04
CA GLU A 276 -3.42 -4.65 -20.85
C GLU A 276 -3.44 -3.19 -20.37
N SER A 277 -2.29 -2.51 -20.43
CA SER A 277 -2.27 -1.06 -20.21
C SER A 277 -2.52 -0.33 -21.52
N GLY A 278 -3.67 0.35 -21.61
CA GLY A 278 -3.98 1.25 -22.71
C GLY A 278 -3.29 2.60 -22.62
N TRP A 279 -2.55 2.86 -21.54
CA TRP A 279 -1.89 4.13 -21.28
C TRP A 279 -0.59 3.98 -20.49
N PHE A 280 0.29 4.96 -20.63
CA PHE A 280 1.47 5.14 -19.77
C PHE A 280 1.82 6.63 -19.69
N VAL A 281 2.63 6.99 -18.70
CA VAL A 281 3.19 8.32 -18.53
C VAL A 281 4.70 8.26 -18.72
N PHE A 282 5.23 9.17 -19.53
CA PHE A 282 6.66 9.43 -19.67
C PHE A 282 6.97 10.77 -19.02
N SER A 283 7.87 10.80 -18.03
CA SER A 283 8.23 12.04 -17.31
C SER A 283 9.73 12.30 -17.40
N LEU A 284 10.11 13.58 -17.48
CA LEU A 284 11.47 14.09 -17.36
C LEU A 284 11.55 15.13 -16.25
N TYR A 285 12.65 15.16 -15.50
CA TYR A 285 12.92 16.10 -14.42
C TYR A 285 14.36 16.60 -14.51
N TRP A 286 14.59 17.89 -14.31
CA TRP A 286 15.93 18.51 -14.37
C TRP A 286 15.96 19.84 -13.60
N PRO A 287 17.14 20.29 -13.12
CA PRO A 287 17.27 21.64 -12.58
C PRO A 287 17.19 22.67 -13.72
N GLY A 288 16.27 23.64 -13.63
CA GLY A 288 16.14 24.68 -14.65
C GLY A 288 14.71 25.12 -14.92
N ASP A 289 14.42 25.40 -16.19
CA ASP A 289 13.12 25.85 -16.68
C ASP A 289 12.47 24.75 -17.53
N ALA A 290 11.14 24.65 -17.44
CA ALA A 290 10.34 23.70 -18.22
C ALA A 290 10.56 23.83 -19.75
N ALA A 291 10.91 25.02 -20.24
CA ALA A 291 11.17 25.30 -21.65
C ALA A 291 12.59 24.93 -22.12
N ASP A 292 13.49 24.47 -21.24
CA ASP A 292 14.87 24.12 -21.60
C ASP A 292 14.95 22.98 -22.63
N PHE A 293 13.92 22.12 -22.68
CA PHE A 293 13.84 20.99 -23.60
C PHE A 293 12.69 21.08 -24.60
N GLU A 294 13.03 21.00 -25.90
CA GLU A 294 12.06 20.64 -26.94
C GLU A 294 11.98 19.11 -27.06
N VAL A 295 10.77 18.57 -27.25
CA VAL A 295 10.54 17.12 -27.27
C VAL A 295 9.72 16.75 -28.51
N ALA A 296 10.12 15.70 -29.22
CA ALA A 296 9.35 15.08 -30.28
C ALA A 296 9.24 13.58 -30.07
N LEU A 297 8.07 13.00 -30.29
CA LEU A 297 7.76 11.58 -30.07
C LEU A 297 7.60 10.84 -31.39
N ARG A 298 8.30 9.72 -31.55
CA ARG A 298 8.07 8.72 -32.59
C ARG A 298 7.40 7.48 -31.99
N VAL A 299 6.16 7.24 -32.39
CA VAL A 299 5.39 6.03 -32.06
C VAL A 299 5.91 4.85 -32.92
N PRO A 300 5.92 3.60 -32.41
CA PRO A 300 6.31 2.43 -33.20
C PRO A 300 5.56 2.35 -34.53
N GLY A 301 6.31 2.16 -35.62
CA GLY A 301 5.74 2.05 -36.98
C GLY A 301 5.52 3.38 -37.69
N GLU A 302 5.59 4.52 -37.00
CA GLU A 302 5.51 5.84 -37.63
C GLU A 302 6.86 6.26 -38.22
N ALA A 303 6.83 6.84 -39.43
CA ALA A 303 8.04 7.16 -40.18
C ALA A 303 8.78 8.40 -39.66
N GLN A 304 8.09 9.32 -38.98
CA GLN A 304 8.63 10.60 -38.51
C GLN A 304 8.13 10.88 -37.09
N PRO A 305 8.94 11.51 -36.23
CA PRO A 305 8.48 11.98 -34.94
C PRO A 305 7.50 13.16 -35.09
N VAL A 306 6.60 13.30 -34.12
CA VAL A 306 5.68 14.44 -33.98
C VAL A 306 6.16 15.33 -32.85
N ALA A 307 6.27 16.63 -33.10
CA ALA A 307 6.63 17.61 -32.07
C ALA A 307 5.59 17.62 -30.94
N VAL A 308 6.06 17.55 -29.70
CA VAL A 308 5.22 17.58 -28.51
C VAL A 308 5.18 19.02 -28.00
N PRO A 309 4.01 19.69 -27.94
CA PRO A 309 3.88 21.00 -27.33
C PRO A 309 4.34 20.98 -25.87
N LEU A 310 4.93 22.07 -25.37
CA LEU A 310 5.34 22.16 -23.96
C LEU A 310 4.18 21.85 -23.02
N GLU A 311 3.04 22.50 -23.31
CA GLU A 311 1.78 22.39 -22.59
C GLU A 311 0.63 22.17 -23.57
N THR A 312 -0.34 21.35 -23.18
CA THR A 312 -1.53 21.09 -23.99
C THR A 312 -2.81 21.39 -23.21
N THR A 313 -3.72 22.15 -23.80
CA THR A 313 -5.09 22.32 -23.26
C THR A 313 -6.04 21.24 -23.73
N THR A 314 -5.72 20.57 -24.84
CA THR A 314 -6.47 19.46 -25.42
C THR A 314 -5.48 18.43 -25.95
N PRO A 315 -5.71 17.13 -25.72
CA PRO A 315 -4.84 16.08 -26.24
C PRO A 315 -4.75 16.08 -27.77
N PHE A 316 -3.56 15.81 -28.31
CA PHE A 316 -3.32 15.72 -29.76
C PHE A 316 -3.01 14.28 -30.19
N TYR A 317 -3.16 13.99 -31.49
CA TYR A 317 -2.82 12.69 -32.05
C TYR A 317 -1.33 12.65 -32.42
N ALA A 318 -0.56 11.75 -31.78
CA ALA A 318 0.82 11.46 -32.17
C ALA A 318 0.90 10.33 -33.23
N ALA A 319 -0.15 9.50 -33.30
CA ALA A 319 -0.37 8.48 -34.33
C ALA A 319 -1.90 8.25 -34.48
N PRO A 320 -2.40 7.53 -35.50
CA PRO A 320 -3.83 7.39 -35.77
C PRO A 320 -4.71 6.94 -34.59
N LYS A 321 -4.15 6.15 -33.65
CA LYS A 321 -4.83 5.69 -32.45
C LYS A 321 -4.21 6.18 -31.13
N ILE A 322 -3.12 6.93 -31.18
CA ILE A 322 -2.38 7.36 -29.97
C ILE A 322 -2.63 8.84 -29.72
N LYS A 323 -3.20 9.14 -28.55
CA LYS A 323 -3.30 10.50 -28.03
C LYS A 323 -2.22 10.78 -27.00
N VAL A 324 -1.81 12.05 -26.95
CA VAL A 324 -0.82 12.56 -26.01
C VAL A 324 -1.32 13.87 -25.40
N GLU A 325 -1.13 14.00 -24.09
CA GLU A 325 -1.26 15.22 -23.31
C GLU A 325 0.10 15.54 -22.69
N SER A 326 0.55 16.80 -22.75
CA SER A 326 1.83 17.26 -22.20
C SER A 326 1.57 18.29 -21.13
N HIS A 327 2.26 18.14 -20.00
CA HIS A 327 2.27 19.09 -18.89
C HIS A 327 3.71 19.34 -18.46
N ALA A 328 3.97 20.54 -17.97
CA ALA A 328 5.25 20.97 -17.49
C ALA A 328 5.10 22.02 -16.39
N SER A 329 5.96 21.96 -15.38
CA SER A 329 5.99 22.96 -14.32
C SER A 329 7.40 23.02 -13.72
N VAL A 330 7.60 23.94 -12.79
CA VAL A 330 8.85 24.12 -12.06
C VAL A 330 8.52 24.16 -10.57
N SER A 331 9.24 23.37 -9.79
CA SER A 331 9.09 23.29 -8.34
C SER A 331 9.68 24.51 -7.63
N GLU A 332 9.39 24.67 -6.33
CA GLU A 332 10.03 25.71 -5.52
C GLU A 332 11.54 25.50 -5.36
N ASN A 333 12.03 24.27 -5.48
CA ASN A 333 13.46 23.93 -5.48
C ASN A 333 14.13 24.14 -6.85
N GLY A 334 13.40 24.66 -7.85
CA GLY A 334 13.94 24.92 -9.18
C GLY A 334 14.11 23.65 -10.02
N ILE A 335 13.39 22.57 -9.69
CA ILE A 335 13.31 21.37 -10.51
C ILE A 335 12.17 21.55 -11.51
N ALA A 336 12.52 21.72 -12.77
CA ALA A 336 11.59 21.61 -13.86
C ALA A 336 11.18 20.15 -14.05
N TRP A 337 9.91 19.94 -14.38
CA TRP A 337 9.43 18.65 -14.86
C TRP A 337 8.57 18.81 -16.09
N ARG A 338 8.53 17.74 -16.88
CA ARG A 338 7.63 17.58 -18.01
C ARG A 338 7.13 16.14 -18.05
N TYR A 339 5.82 15.93 -17.97
CA TYR A 339 5.23 14.61 -18.17
C TYR A 339 4.30 14.60 -19.37
N LEU A 340 4.28 13.44 -20.04
CA LEU A 340 3.43 13.14 -21.18
C LEU A 340 2.53 11.99 -20.79
N MET A 341 1.21 12.21 -20.75
CA MET A 341 0.24 11.11 -20.66
C MET A 341 -0.08 10.63 -22.06
N ILE A 342 0.06 9.33 -22.30
CA ILE A 342 -0.03 8.70 -23.61
C ILE A 342 -1.03 7.56 -23.53
N TRP A 343 -2.00 7.50 -24.45
CA TRP A 343 -2.97 6.41 -24.46
C TRP A 343 -3.50 6.06 -25.85
N ASP A 344 -3.90 4.81 -25.99
CA ASP A 344 -4.62 4.29 -27.14
C ASP A 344 -6.13 4.57 -27.00
N VAL A 345 -6.69 5.37 -27.90
CA VAL A 345 -8.13 5.72 -27.91
C VAL A 345 -9.02 4.69 -28.59
N LYS A 346 -8.45 3.67 -29.22
CA LYS A 346 -9.18 2.73 -30.07
C LYS A 346 -9.23 1.35 -29.46
N ASP A 347 -8.07 0.75 -29.24
CA ASP A 347 -7.97 -0.66 -28.84
C ASP A 347 -7.67 -0.80 -27.34
N TRP A 348 -7.40 0.32 -26.65
CA TRP A 348 -6.92 0.37 -25.25
C TRP A 348 -5.70 -0.53 -25.05
N GLN A 349 -4.84 -0.59 -26.07
CA GLN A 349 -3.63 -1.40 -26.08
C GLN A 349 -2.51 -0.65 -26.80
N LEU A 350 -1.53 -0.19 -26.03
CA LEU A 350 -0.36 0.51 -26.58
C LEU A 350 0.36 -0.36 -27.61
N ASP A 351 0.87 0.30 -28.66
CA ASP A 351 1.68 -0.38 -29.67
C ASP A 351 2.98 -0.86 -29.05
N SER A 352 3.25 -2.16 -29.18
CA SER A 352 4.50 -2.75 -28.71
C SER A 352 5.67 -2.37 -29.61
N GLY A 353 6.85 -2.29 -29.02
CA GLY A 353 8.10 -2.02 -29.68
C GLY A 353 8.75 -0.75 -29.15
N LEU A 354 9.63 -0.18 -29.99
CA LEU A 354 10.48 0.93 -29.61
C LEU A 354 9.74 2.26 -29.76
N TRP A 355 9.48 2.92 -28.64
CA TRP A 355 9.02 4.30 -28.58
C TRP A 355 10.23 5.22 -28.38
N GLU A 356 10.31 6.30 -29.15
CA GLU A 356 11.50 7.15 -29.19
C GLU A 356 11.16 8.62 -29.01
N TRP A 357 11.86 9.27 -28.09
CA TRP A 357 11.79 10.70 -27.86
C TRP A 357 13.09 11.35 -28.31
N THR A 358 12.96 12.26 -29.27
CA THR A 358 14.00 13.24 -29.57
C THR A 358 13.88 14.37 -28.56
N VAL A 359 14.88 14.53 -27.70
CA VAL A 359 14.95 15.54 -26.65
C VAL A 359 16.07 16.52 -26.99
N VAL A 360 15.73 17.77 -27.25
CA VAL A 360 16.69 18.81 -27.63
C VAL A 360 16.93 19.73 -26.44
N ASN A 361 18.11 19.66 -25.85
CA ASN A 361 18.58 20.62 -24.85
C ASN A 361 18.88 21.95 -25.56
N THR A 362 18.04 22.96 -25.33
CA THR A 362 18.19 24.29 -25.94
C THR A 362 19.15 25.20 -25.17
N THR A 363 19.59 24.76 -24.00
CA THR A 363 20.53 25.52 -23.17
C THR A 363 21.96 25.43 -23.73
N GLY A 364 22.83 26.33 -23.27
CA GLY A 364 24.25 26.32 -23.62
C GLY A 364 25.10 25.33 -22.80
N ALA A 365 24.50 24.53 -21.92
CA ALA A 365 25.20 23.67 -20.97
C ALA A 365 24.56 22.27 -20.88
N PRO A 366 25.32 21.23 -20.49
CA PRO A 366 24.73 19.94 -20.17
C PRO A 366 23.80 20.04 -18.95
N LEU A 367 22.71 19.29 -18.95
CA LEU A 367 21.76 19.19 -17.84
C LEU A 367 21.64 17.74 -17.39
N ASP A 368 21.61 17.50 -16.08
CA ASP A 368 21.33 16.20 -15.50
C ASP A 368 19.82 15.98 -15.45
N VAL A 369 19.37 14.91 -16.10
CA VAL A 369 17.95 14.61 -16.33
C VAL A 369 17.60 13.27 -15.72
N HIS A 370 16.55 13.26 -14.92
CA HIS A 370 15.86 12.06 -14.43
C HIS A 370 14.67 11.77 -15.33
N GLY A 371 14.38 10.49 -15.58
CA GLY A 371 13.18 10.06 -16.30
C GLY A 371 12.41 9.00 -15.54
N TYR A 372 11.07 9.04 -15.60
CA TYR A 372 10.20 8.03 -14.99
C TYR A 372 9.12 7.55 -15.97
N LEU A 373 8.82 6.24 -15.93
CA LEU A 373 7.72 5.61 -16.65
C LEU A 373 6.68 5.10 -15.67
N MET A 374 5.42 5.48 -15.85
CA MET A 374 4.31 4.99 -15.02
C MET A 374 3.24 4.36 -15.90
N GLU A 375 2.60 3.28 -15.43
CA GLU A 375 1.55 2.58 -16.17
C GLU A 375 0.37 2.16 -15.30
N GLY A 376 -0.80 1.99 -15.92
CA GLY A 376 -2.02 1.65 -15.22
C GLY A 376 -2.15 0.20 -14.76
N ALA A 377 -1.40 -0.72 -15.38
CA ALA A 377 -1.39 -2.14 -15.02
C ALA A 377 -0.03 -2.54 -14.44
N THR A 378 0.40 -1.85 -13.37
CA THR A 378 1.70 -2.12 -12.76
C THR A 378 1.77 -3.57 -12.27
N THR A 379 2.66 -4.36 -12.89
CA THR A 379 2.90 -5.77 -12.54
C THR A 379 3.92 -5.91 -11.41
N TRP A 380 4.53 -4.80 -10.98
CA TRP A 380 5.72 -4.76 -10.11
C TRP A 380 6.90 -5.58 -10.66
N GLN A 381 6.90 -5.79 -11.97
CA GLN A 381 7.95 -6.45 -12.72
C GLN A 381 8.43 -5.50 -13.82
N ARG A 382 9.56 -5.85 -14.42
CA ARG A 382 10.11 -5.12 -15.56
C ARG A 382 9.18 -5.27 -16.77
N THR A 383 8.58 -4.17 -17.19
CA THR A 383 7.64 -4.09 -18.32
C THR A 383 8.07 -2.95 -19.24
N LEU A 384 7.53 -1.74 -19.07
CA LEU A 384 8.03 -0.56 -19.77
C LEU A 384 9.43 -0.23 -19.25
N THR A 385 10.36 -0.09 -20.16
CA THR A 385 11.77 0.02 -19.79
C THR A 385 12.48 1.11 -20.58
N PHE A 386 13.19 2.00 -19.89
CA PHE A 386 14.19 2.85 -20.55
C PHE A 386 15.37 2.02 -21.07
N LEU A 387 15.79 2.28 -22.31
CA LEU A 387 16.93 1.56 -22.89
C LEU A 387 18.28 2.22 -22.62
N GLU A 388 18.29 3.52 -22.31
CA GLU A 388 19.49 4.26 -21.97
C GLU A 388 19.41 4.86 -20.58
N GLY A 389 20.53 4.79 -19.84
CA GLY A 389 20.67 5.46 -18.55
C GLY A 389 19.80 4.90 -17.42
N GLU A 390 19.28 3.68 -17.57
CA GLU A 390 18.57 2.98 -16.50
C GLU A 390 19.41 2.95 -15.22
N THR A 391 18.77 3.25 -14.09
CA THR A 391 19.41 3.20 -12.78
C THR A 391 18.41 2.87 -11.68
N ASP A 392 18.90 2.21 -10.63
CA ASP A 392 18.16 1.96 -9.40
C ASP A 392 18.32 3.08 -8.36
N SER A 393 19.26 4.02 -8.58
CA SER A 393 19.39 5.20 -7.74
C SER A 393 18.26 6.18 -8.02
N SER A 394 17.82 6.95 -7.03
CA SER A 394 16.73 7.91 -7.19
C SER A 394 15.39 7.31 -7.59
N THR A 395 15.09 6.15 -7.01
CA THR A 395 13.82 5.44 -7.23
C THR A 395 12.83 5.63 -6.08
N LEU A 396 13.09 6.53 -5.13
CA LEU A 396 12.16 6.88 -4.06
C LEU A 396 10.84 7.38 -4.63
N CYS A 397 9.74 6.91 -4.04
CA CYS A 397 8.39 7.29 -4.45
C CYS A 397 7.81 8.37 -3.55
N HIS A 398 6.92 9.18 -4.12
CA HIS A 398 6.05 10.08 -3.38
C HIS A 398 4.95 9.29 -2.64
N PRO A 399 4.61 9.61 -1.38
CA PRO A 399 5.08 10.77 -0.61
C PRO A 399 6.32 10.51 0.28
N GLY A 400 6.98 9.35 0.15
CA GLY A 400 8.25 9.06 0.84
C GLY A 400 9.42 9.97 0.40
N THR A 401 9.22 10.83 -0.58
CA THR A 401 10.15 11.90 -0.94
C THR A 401 10.02 13.15 -0.05
N ALA A 402 9.01 13.25 0.82
CA ALA A 402 8.90 14.30 1.84
C ALA A 402 10.07 14.24 2.83
N THR A 403 10.51 15.40 3.35
CA THR A 403 11.69 15.47 4.24
C THR A 403 11.33 15.05 5.67
N GLY A 404 10.09 15.28 6.10
CA GLY A 404 9.53 14.94 7.41
C GLY A 404 8.84 13.59 7.46
N ALA A 405 8.82 12.82 6.37
CA ALA A 405 8.40 11.43 6.39
C ALA A 405 9.54 10.52 6.85
N VAL A 406 9.21 9.47 7.60
CA VAL A 406 10.09 8.31 7.78
C VAL A 406 9.89 7.40 6.57
N THR A 407 10.88 7.35 5.69
CA THR A 407 10.82 6.60 4.44
C THR A 407 11.47 5.23 4.58
N VAL A 408 10.68 4.20 4.30
CA VAL A 408 10.97 2.81 4.69
C VAL A 408 11.27 1.93 3.49
N GLY A 409 12.51 1.45 3.41
CA GLY A 409 12.93 0.39 2.49
C GLY A 409 12.55 -1.01 2.97
N ALA A 410 12.76 -2.00 2.10
CA ALA A 410 12.39 -3.39 2.34
C ALA A 410 13.63 -4.30 2.39
N TYR A 411 13.75 -5.13 3.43
CA TYR A 411 14.72 -6.22 3.49
C TYR A 411 14.02 -7.57 3.75
N ALA A 412 14.71 -8.66 3.41
CA ALA A 412 14.21 -10.01 3.59
C ALA A 412 14.06 -10.39 5.06
N GLY A 413 12.84 -10.62 5.54
CA GLY A 413 12.58 -11.03 6.92
C GLY A 413 12.63 -12.54 7.11
N ARG A 414 11.82 -13.28 6.34
CA ARG A 414 11.59 -14.73 6.51
C ARG A 414 12.06 -15.56 5.33
N GLU A 415 11.87 -15.06 4.12
CA GLU A 415 12.10 -15.73 2.85
C GLU A 415 13.24 -15.10 2.07
N GLY A 416 14.08 -15.94 1.46
CA GLY A 416 15.31 -15.51 0.79
C GLY A 416 16.48 -15.33 1.77
N ALA A 417 17.41 -14.45 1.42
CA ALA A 417 18.58 -14.18 2.25
C ALA A 417 18.22 -13.20 3.37
N VAL A 418 17.81 -13.71 4.53
CA VAL A 418 17.40 -12.89 5.69
C VAL A 418 18.40 -11.76 5.99
N GLY A 419 17.88 -10.54 6.13
CA GLY A 419 18.68 -9.32 6.33
C GLY A 419 19.21 -8.66 5.05
N SER A 420 19.08 -9.30 3.88
CA SER A 420 19.45 -8.66 2.62
C SER A 420 18.39 -7.66 2.16
N LEU A 421 18.82 -6.49 1.69
CA LEU A 421 17.95 -5.52 1.02
C LEU A 421 17.25 -6.20 -0.18
N ARG A 422 15.94 -5.96 -0.32
CA ARG A 422 15.17 -6.49 -1.46
C ARG A 422 15.59 -5.77 -2.73
N HIS A 423 15.75 -6.54 -3.80
CA HIS A 423 16.17 -6.01 -5.10
C HIS A 423 15.22 -4.92 -5.62
N PHE A 424 13.92 -5.06 -5.35
CA PHE A 424 12.89 -4.10 -5.74
C PHE A 424 12.80 -2.87 -4.84
N SER A 425 13.41 -2.89 -3.64
CA SER A 425 13.32 -1.77 -2.71
C SER A 425 13.92 -0.54 -3.35
N SER A 426 13.11 0.50 -3.51
CA SER A 426 13.54 1.80 -4.00
C SER A 426 14.70 2.35 -3.17
N ARG A 427 15.56 3.15 -3.82
CA ARG A 427 16.81 3.67 -3.28
C ARG A 427 16.91 5.17 -3.50
N GLY A 428 17.55 5.85 -2.56
CA GLY A 428 17.91 7.25 -2.70
C GLY A 428 19.05 7.50 -3.72
N PRO A 429 19.53 8.76 -3.79
CA PRO A 429 18.89 9.93 -3.17
C PRO A 429 17.59 10.30 -3.90
N ARG A 430 16.78 11.20 -3.35
CA ARG A 430 15.77 11.96 -4.09
C ARG A 430 16.43 12.71 -5.27
N ILE A 431 15.65 13.12 -6.26
CA ILE A 431 16.18 13.70 -7.51
C ILE A 431 16.96 15.03 -7.32
N ASP A 432 16.79 15.70 -6.18
CA ASP A 432 17.53 16.89 -5.78
C ASP A 432 18.80 16.57 -4.95
N GLY A 433 19.09 15.29 -4.73
CA GLY A 433 20.26 14.81 -3.99
C GLY A 433 20.05 14.58 -2.50
N PHE A 434 18.87 14.91 -1.93
CA PHE A 434 18.56 14.56 -0.54
C PHE A 434 18.48 13.04 -0.39
N LEU A 435 19.12 12.42 0.62
CA LEU A 435 19.19 10.95 0.70
C LEU A 435 17.79 10.31 0.74
N GLY A 436 16.85 10.88 1.50
CA GLY A 436 15.42 10.54 1.51
C GLY A 436 15.04 9.11 1.92
N LEU A 437 15.99 8.22 2.19
CA LEU A 437 15.77 6.87 2.70
C LEU A 437 16.32 6.78 4.12
N ASP A 438 15.44 6.56 5.09
CA ASP A 438 15.82 6.61 6.50
C ASP A 438 16.26 5.26 7.04
N LEU A 439 15.46 4.21 6.81
CA LEU A 439 15.73 2.85 7.28
C LEU A 439 15.02 1.79 6.44
N ALA A 440 15.29 0.52 6.72
CA ALA A 440 14.58 -0.61 6.10
C ALA A 440 13.99 -1.55 7.15
N ALA A 441 12.91 -2.24 6.81
CA ALA A 441 12.23 -3.20 7.67
C ALA A 441 11.89 -4.51 6.92
N PRO A 442 11.54 -5.61 7.63
CA PRO A 442 11.14 -6.87 7.02
C PRO A 442 9.93 -6.71 6.10
N ASP A 443 10.01 -7.24 4.89
CA ASP A 443 8.97 -7.04 3.87
C ASP A 443 7.97 -8.19 3.73
N ASP A 444 8.26 -9.38 4.29
CA ASP A 444 7.54 -10.64 4.05
C ASP A 444 6.87 -11.28 5.29
N PRO A 445 6.16 -10.49 6.12
CA PRO A 445 5.46 -11.01 7.28
C PRO A 445 4.28 -11.93 6.90
N ILE A 446 3.94 -12.81 7.83
CA ILE A 446 2.66 -13.52 7.82
C ILE A 446 1.63 -12.59 8.45
N THR A 447 0.56 -12.30 7.73
CA THR A 447 -0.45 -11.33 8.14
C THR A 447 -1.87 -11.86 7.96
N ALA A 448 -2.83 -11.23 8.62
CA ALA A 448 -4.23 -11.60 8.51
C ALA A 448 -4.75 -11.39 7.08
N LEU A 449 -5.53 -12.34 6.60
CA LEU A 449 -6.21 -12.30 5.32
C LEU A 449 -7.65 -11.83 5.56
N SER A 450 -8.05 -10.73 4.92
CA SER A 450 -9.48 -10.39 4.86
C SER A 450 -10.21 -11.51 4.11
N ARG A 451 -11.50 -11.72 4.39
CA ARG A 451 -12.32 -12.76 3.73
C ARG A 451 -11.99 -12.90 2.24
N TYR A 452 -11.48 -14.07 1.86
CA TYR A 452 -11.08 -14.38 0.48
C TYR A 452 -12.04 -15.43 -0.08
N GLN A 453 -12.56 -15.18 -1.29
CA GLN A 453 -13.45 -16.10 -1.97
C GLN A 453 -13.12 -16.16 -3.47
N SER A 454 -12.54 -17.27 -3.92
CA SER A 454 -12.21 -17.48 -5.33
C SER A 454 -12.25 -18.96 -5.70
N GLY A 455 -12.80 -19.30 -6.87
CA GLY A 455 -12.77 -20.67 -7.39
C GLY A 455 -13.41 -21.74 -6.48
N GLY A 456 -14.31 -21.35 -5.56
CA GLY A 456 -14.91 -22.24 -4.56
C GLY A 456 -14.13 -22.36 -3.24
N LEU A 457 -12.91 -21.80 -3.17
CA LEU A 457 -12.17 -21.62 -1.92
C LEU A 457 -12.74 -20.41 -1.19
N VAL A 458 -13.15 -20.59 0.07
CA VAL A 458 -13.54 -19.52 0.99
C VAL A 458 -12.60 -19.62 2.20
N VAL A 459 -11.84 -18.56 2.45
CA VAL A 459 -10.99 -18.45 3.65
C VAL A 459 -11.54 -17.31 4.50
N GLU A 460 -11.98 -17.65 5.72
CA GLU A 460 -12.41 -16.69 6.74
C GLU A 460 -11.46 -16.79 7.95
N GLY A 461 -10.93 -15.65 8.40
CA GLY A 461 -9.94 -15.59 9.49
C GLY A 461 -8.59 -16.25 9.19
N GLY A 462 -8.26 -16.44 7.91
CA GLY A 462 -6.98 -17.00 7.50
C GLY A 462 -5.84 -15.98 7.46
N TYR A 463 -4.71 -16.43 6.91
CA TYR A 463 -3.48 -15.65 6.80
C TYR A 463 -2.88 -15.76 5.40
N TRP A 464 -1.93 -14.88 5.10
CA TRP A 464 -1.14 -14.94 3.87
C TRP A 464 0.22 -14.28 4.07
N GLY A 465 1.16 -14.57 3.16
CA GLY A 465 2.40 -13.79 3.06
C GLY A 465 2.09 -12.48 2.36
N PHE A 466 2.45 -11.37 2.99
CA PHE A 466 2.33 -10.03 2.41
C PHE A 466 3.71 -9.43 2.20
N GLY A 467 3.90 -8.72 1.09
CA GLY A 467 5.21 -8.41 0.51
C GLY A 467 5.39 -6.93 0.16
N GLY A 468 6.65 -6.55 -0.10
CA GLY A 468 7.00 -5.23 -0.62
C GLY A 468 7.34 -4.21 0.46
N THR A 469 7.65 -2.98 0.05
CA THR A 469 7.80 -1.87 1.03
C THR A 469 6.53 -1.66 1.87
N SER A 470 5.36 -2.02 1.36
CA SER A 470 4.11 -2.10 2.15
C SER A 470 4.12 -3.14 3.27
N GLY A 471 4.90 -4.21 3.17
CA GLY A 471 5.12 -5.13 4.30
C GLY A 471 6.08 -4.53 5.34
N ALA A 472 7.01 -3.69 4.92
CA ALA A 472 8.04 -3.07 5.76
C ALA A 472 7.52 -1.87 6.56
N THR A 473 6.83 -0.93 5.91
CA THR A 473 6.27 0.30 6.51
C THR A 473 5.49 0.08 7.82
N PRO A 474 4.55 -0.89 7.94
CA PRO A 474 3.77 -1.06 9.16
C PRO A 474 4.59 -1.57 10.35
N HIS A 475 5.74 -2.23 10.13
CA HIS A 475 6.65 -2.58 11.23
C HIS A 475 7.22 -1.32 11.90
N VAL A 476 7.56 -0.32 11.09
CA VAL A 476 8.12 0.96 11.52
C VAL A 476 7.06 1.81 12.19
N ALA A 477 5.87 1.89 11.60
CA ALA A 477 4.72 2.56 12.22
C ALA A 477 4.36 1.96 13.59
N GLY A 478 4.36 0.62 13.70
CA GLY A 478 4.15 -0.03 14.99
C GLY A 478 5.26 0.23 16.00
N SER A 479 6.52 0.29 15.56
CA SER A 479 7.65 0.67 16.42
C SER A 479 7.53 2.10 16.92
N LEU A 480 7.11 3.04 16.07
CA LEU A 480 6.79 4.41 16.45
C LEU A 480 5.63 4.47 17.44
N ALA A 481 4.59 3.65 17.29
CA ALA A 481 3.48 3.59 18.23
C ALA A 481 3.94 3.11 19.63
N LEU A 482 4.86 2.14 19.69
CA LEU A 482 5.50 1.72 20.94
C LEU A 482 6.37 2.83 21.54
N LEU A 483 7.16 3.53 20.72
CA LEU A 483 7.96 4.67 21.16
C LEU A 483 7.10 5.80 21.71
N ARG A 484 6.00 6.14 21.04
CA ARG A 484 5.01 7.13 21.47
C ARG A 484 4.41 6.75 22.82
N HIS A 485 4.06 5.47 23.00
CA HIS A 485 3.55 4.97 24.28
C HIS A 485 4.60 5.05 25.40
N HIS A 486 5.85 4.67 25.12
CA HIS A 486 6.94 4.66 26.10
C HIS A 486 7.40 6.06 26.49
N LYS A 487 7.51 6.97 25.52
CA LYS A 487 7.97 8.35 25.68
C LYS A 487 6.78 9.31 25.65
N ALA A 488 5.83 9.10 26.56
CA ALA A 488 4.66 9.96 26.69
C ALA A 488 5.09 11.42 26.90
N GLY A 489 4.78 12.30 25.94
CA GLY A 489 5.14 13.72 25.95
C GLY A 489 6.32 14.12 25.05
N ALA A 490 7.00 13.17 24.40
CA ALA A 490 8.00 13.49 23.38
C ALA A 490 7.34 14.17 22.16
N SER A 491 8.04 15.13 21.56
CA SER A 491 7.61 15.75 20.29
C SER A 491 7.67 14.76 19.13
N GLY A 492 7.01 15.08 18.01
CA GLY A 492 7.13 14.28 16.78
C GLY A 492 8.59 14.13 16.33
N GLN A 493 9.35 15.23 16.36
CA GLN A 493 10.78 15.21 16.03
C GLN A 493 11.60 14.33 16.97
N GLU A 494 11.34 14.37 18.28
CA GLU A 494 12.05 13.51 19.23
C GLU A 494 11.77 12.02 18.99
N LEU A 495 10.55 11.68 18.54
CA LEU A 495 10.19 10.31 18.17
C LEU A 495 10.86 9.88 16.87
N PHE A 496 10.86 10.75 15.86
CA PHE A 496 11.57 10.57 14.59
C PHE A 496 13.06 10.30 14.84
N ASP A 497 13.73 11.20 15.56
CA ASP A 497 15.15 11.11 15.87
C ASP A 497 15.46 9.85 16.71
N SER A 498 14.58 9.50 17.65
CA SER A 498 14.75 8.30 18.49
C SER A 498 14.65 7.02 17.68
N LEU A 499 13.76 6.98 16.69
CA LEU A 499 13.63 5.84 15.79
C LEU A 499 14.91 5.69 14.96
N LEU A 500 15.38 6.77 14.34
CA LEU A 500 16.58 6.72 13.49
C LEU A 500 17.86 6.41 14.27
N ALA A 501 18.00 6.94 15.48
CA ALA A 501 19.15 6.64 16.34
C ALA A 501 19.20 5.17 16.81
N GLY A 502 18.07 4.45 16.74
CA GLY A 502 17.98 3.04 17.11
C GLY A 502 18.10 2.06 15.95
N ALA A 503 18.17 2.54 14.71
CA ALA A 503 18.19 1.75 13.48
C ALA A 503 19.56 1.11 13.17
#